data_AF-A0A2V8SII6-F1
#
_entry.id   AF-A0A2V8SII6-F1
#
_cell.length_a   1.000
_cell.length_b   1.000
_cell.length_c   1.000
_cell.angle_alpha   90.00
_cell.angle_beta   90.00
_cell.angle_gamma   90.00
#
_symmetry.space_group_name_H-M   'P 1'
#
loop_
_entity.id
_entity.type
_entity.pdbx_description
1 polymer ?
#
loop_
_entity_poly.entity_id
_entity_poly.type
_entity_poly.pdbx_seq_one_letter_code
_entity_poly.pdbx_strand_id
1 'polypeptide(L)' 'MNSSRTWKTGEHCRISGTYRCLNCRAAGVETIREFEAGKVIPMCDVGPDKDATWRLVRAAPARAAT' A
#
# COMPACT_ATOMS: atom_id res chain seq x y z
N MET A 1 6.62 -16.92 -3.31
CA MET A 1 6.90 -15.53 -2.88
C MET A 1 6.27 -14.62 -3.91
N ASN A 2 5.30 -13.79 -3.56
CA ASN A 2 4.69 -12.89 -4.55
C ASN A 2 5.73 -11.80 -4.86
N SER A 3 6.38 -11.88 -6.02
CA SER A 3 7.39 -10.91 -6.47
C SER A 3 6.79 -9.54 -6.79
N SER A 4 5.46 -9.44 -6.75
CA SER A 4 4.73 -8.20 -6.89
C SER A 4 4.86 -7.42 -5.58
N ARG A 5 5.51 -6.25 -5.63
CA ARG A 5 5.53 -5.25 -4.53
C ARG A 5 4.13 -4.60 -4.39
N THR A 6 3.10 -5.43 -4.29
CA THR A 6 1.70 -5.06 -4.26
C THR A 6 0.98 -5.85 -3.17
N TRP A 7 0.07 -5.19 -2.47
CA TRP A 7 -0.75 -5.76 -1.40
C TRP A 7 -2.19 -5.34 -1.63
N LYS A 8 -3.13 -6.24 -1.39
CA LYS A 8 -4.55 -5.93 -1.37
C LYS A 8 -4.97 -5.39 -0.02
N THR A 9 -6.08 -4.69 -0.06
CA THR A 9 -6.85 -4.35 1.13
C THR A 9 -7.14 -5.61 1.95
N GLY A 10 -7.01 -5.52 3.27
CA GLY A 10 -7.18 -6.67 4.17
C GLY A 10 -5.95 -7.56 4.32
N GLU A 11 -4.90 -7.42 3.49
CA GLU A 11 -3.64 -8.13 3.69
C GLU A 11 -2.77 -7.48 4.76
N HIS A 12 -1.99 -8.28 5.49
CA HIS A 12 -0.92 -7.76 6.32
C HIS A 12 0.19 -7.18 5.44
N CYS A 13 0.44 -5.89 5.62
CA CYS A 13 1.55 -5.18 5.02
C CYS A 13 2.85 -5.82 5.49
N ARG A 14 3.75 -6.17 4.57
CA ARG A 14 5.04 -6.80 4.91
C ARG A 14 6.20 -5.82 4.97
N ILE A 15 6.05 -4.66 4.33
CA ILE A 15 7.13 -3.67 4.18
C ILE A 15 6.57 -2.31 4.58
N SER A 16 7.13 -1.67 5.58
CA SER A 16 6.75 -0.29 5.88
C SER A 16 7.17 0.62 4.73
N GLY A 17 6.35 1.61 4.38
CA GLY A 17 6.71 2.56 3.34
C GLY A 17 5.53 3.29 2.73
N THR A 18 5.81 3.98 1.64
CA THR A 18 4.85 4.74 0.85
C THR A 18 4.29 3.88 -0.29
N TYR A 19 2.97 3.81 -0.34
CA TYR A 19 2.18 2.99 -1.23
C TYR A 19 1.28 3.84 -2.11
N ARG A 20 1.03 3.38 -3.32
CA ARG A 20 0.11 3.99 -4.27
C ARG A 20 -1.03 3.05 -4.57
N CYS A 21 -2.26 3.55 -4.50
CA CYS A 21 -3.44 2.80 -4.93
C CYS A 21 -3.44 2.67 -6.46
N LEU A 22 -3.45 1.44 -6.96
CA LEU A 22 -3.49 1.15 -8.39
C LEU A 22 -4.88 1.42 -8.98
N ASN A 23 -5.95 1.18 -8.21
CA ASN A 23 -7.32 1.43 -8.65
C ASN A 23 -7.55 2.93 -8.86
N CYS A 24 -7.17 3.77 -7.90
CA CYS A 24 -7.25 5.23 -8.04
C CYS A 24 -6.40 5.71 -9.22
N ARG A 25 -5.17 5.19 -9.37
CA ARG A 25 -4.30 5.56 -10.49
C ARG A 25 -4.95 5.21 -11.84
N ALA A 26 -5.59 4.04 -11.95
CA ALA A 26 -6.31 3.64 -13.17
C ALA A 26 -7.50 4.56 -13.46
N ALA A 27 -8.14 5.11 -12.43
CA ALA A 27 -9.19 6.12 -12.54
C ALA A 27 -8.66 7.56 -12.77
N GLY A 28 -7.35 7.75 -12.95
CA GLY A 28 -6.73 9.06 -13.15
C GLY A 28 -6.49 9.87 -11.87
N VAL A 29 -6.71 9.29 -10.69
CA VAL A 29 -6.51 9.94 -9.38
C VAL A 29 -5.24 9.40 -8.71
N GLU A 30 -4.37 10.29 -8.24
CA GLU A 30 -3.21 9.87 -7.45
C GLU A 30 -3.55 9.77 -5.97
N THR A 31 -3.57 8.55 -5.44
CA THR A 31 -3.74 8.30 -4.01
C THR A 31 -2.51 7.58 -3.46
N ILE A 32 -1.82 8.26 -2.56
CA ILE A 32 -0.59 7.78 -1.91
C ILE A 32 -0.80 7.75 -0.41
N ARG A 33 -0.36 6.66 0.24
CA ARG A 33 -0.45 6.46 1.69
C ARG A 33 0.76 5.76 2.24
N GLU A 34 1.03 5.97 3.51
CA GLU A 34 2.04 5.23 4.23
C GLU A 34 1.41 4.06 4.97
N PHE A 35 2.02 2.89 4.85
CA PHE A 35 1.63 1.70 5.60
C PHE A 35 2.82 1.18 6.39
N GLU A 36 2.51 0.54 7.51
CA GLU A 36 3.48 -0.05 8.41
C GLU A 36 3.45 -1.57 8.28
N ALA A 37 4.62 -2.19 8.26
CA ALA A 37 4.76 -3.64 8.29
C ALA A 37 4.06 -4.22 9.54
N GLY A 38 3.39 -5.35 9.37
CA GLY A 38 2.61 -6.03 10.41
C GLY A 38 1.18 -5.50 10.56
N LYS A 39 0.85 -4.32 10.02
CA LYS A 39 -0.53 -3.80 10.02
C LYS A 39 -1.31 -4.29 8.81
N VAL A 40 -2.63 -4.38 8.96
CA VAL A 40 -3.55 -4.67 7.85
C VAL A 40 -3.65 -3.44 6.95
N ILE A 41 -3.53 -3.64 5.63
CA ILE A 41 -3.74 -2.61 4.62
C ILE A 41 -5.22 -2.19 4.66
N PRO A 42 -5.55 -0.92 4.95
CA PRO A 42 -6.92 -0.46 5.03
C PRO A 42 -7.57 -0.34 3.64
N MET A 43 -8.89 -0.26 3.62
CA MET A 43 -9.67 0.08 2.42
C MET A 43 -9.25 1.46 1.89
N CYS A 44 -9.34 1.63 0.57
CA CYS A 44 -9.20 2.95 -0.02
C CYS A 44 -10.48 3.76 0.20
N ASP A 45 -10.39 4.93 0.84
CA ASP A 45 -11.53 5.85 0.98
C ASP A 45 -11.69 6.83 -0.19
N VAL A 46 -10.70 6.94 -1.08
CA VAL A 46 -10.71 7.89 -2.20
C VAL A 46 -11.40 7.32 -3.44
N GLY A 47 -11.15 6.05 -3.76
CA GLY A 47 -11.72 5.41 -4.94
C GLY A 47 -13.21 5.03 -4.75
N PRO A 48 -13.97 4.88 -5.84
CA PRO A 48 -15.30 4.27 -5.79
C PRO A 48 -15.23 2.80 -5.33
N ASP A 49 -14.10 2.15 -5.62
CA ASP A 49 -13.81 0.78 -5.22
C ASP A 49 -13.04 0.75 -3.90
N LYS A 50 -13.62 0.07 -2.90
CA LYS A 50 -13.03 -0.09 -1.57
C LYS A 50 -11.97 -1.19 -1.53
N ASP A 51 -12.02 -2.16 -2.45
CA ASP A 51 -11.02 -3.23 -2.62
C ASP A 51 -9.88 -2.74 -3.52
N ALA A 52 -8.99 -1.96 -2.91
CA ALA A 52 -7.84 -1.43 -3.61
C ALA A 52 -6.64 -2.38 -3.58
N THR A 53 -5.91 -2.40 -4.69
CA THR A 53 -4.53 -2.93 -4.73
C THR A 53 -3.53 -1.79 -4.55
N TRP A 54 -2.64 -1.93 -3.58
CA TRP A 54 -1.63 -0.95 -3.21
C TRP A 54 -0.24 -1.40 -3.64
N ARG A 55 0.49 -0.56 -4.37
CA ARG A 55 1.87 -0.83 -4.80
C ARG A 55 2.86 -0.02 -3.98
N LEU A 56 3.88 -0.66 -3.43
CA LEU A 56 4.98 0.05 -2.77
C LEU A 56 5.74 0.90 -3.80
N VAL A 57 5.78 2.20 -3.54
CA VAL A 57 6.54 3.19 -4.33
C VAL A 57 7.91 3.41 -3.71
N ARG A 58 7.95 3.57 -2.38
CA ARG A 58 9.18 3.80 -1.61
C ARG A 58 9.12 3.03 -0.30
N ALA A 59 10.10 2.17 -0.04
CA ALA A 59 10.24 1.54 1.27
C ALA A 59 10.63 2.60 2.31
N ALA A 60 10.04 2.53 3.50
CA ALA A 60 10.54 3.28 4.64
C ALA A 60 11.95 2.79 4.97
N PRO A 61 12.85 3.67 5.40
CA PRO A 61 14.15 3.24 5.90
C PRO A 61 13.91 2.21 7.00
N ALA A 62 14.62 1.09 6.95
CA ALA A 62 14.63 0.14 8.05
C ALA A 62 15.09 0.94 9.27
N ARG A 63 14.18 1.16 10.22
CA ARG A 63 14.52 1.85 11.46
C ARG A 63 15.55 0.96 12.13
N ALA A 64 16.82 1.36 12.06
CA ALA A 64 17.90 0.65 12.70
C ALA A 64 17.52 0.51 14.17
N ALA A 65 17.24 -0.72 14.60
CA ALA A 65 17.13 -1.03 16.01
C ALA A 65 18.50 -0.71 16.61
N THR A 66 18.56 0.32 17.45
CA THR A 66 19.70 0.60 18.32
C THR A 66 19.67 -0.36 19.48
#